data_AF-A0A961Z8Q6-F1
#
_entry.id   AF-A0A961Z8Q6-F1
#
_cell.length_a   1.000
_cell.length_b   1.000
_cell.length_c   1.000
_cell.angle_alpha   90.00
_cell.angle_beta   90.00
_cell.angle_gamma   90.00
#
_symmetry.space_group_name_H-M   'P 1'
#
loop_
_entity.id
_entity.type
_entity.pdbx_description
1 polymer ?
#
loop_
_entity_poly.entity_id
_entity_poly.type
_entity_poly.pdbx_seq_one_letter_code
_entity_poly.pdbx_strand_id
1 'polypeptide(L)'
;MDKFFTSNPGFRSRIAHHIDFPDYEDAELFSIAETMLGQQSYVLDEAAKAAMREYIARRRTQPHFANARSIRNALDRARLRQANRLFETSTGPLDADALSTISDVDIRASRVFSGGLDDPLAPGRPKT
;
A
#
# COMPACT_ATOMS: atom_id res chain seq x y z
N MET A 1 3.58 14.19 -17.49
CA MET A 1 4.32 15.45 -17.72
C MET A 1 3.91 16.17 -19.01
N ASP A 2 3.66 15.46 -20.12
CA ASP A 2 3.42 16.11 -21.42
C ASP A 2 2.23 17.07 -21.50
N LYS A 3 1.13 16.78 -20.79
CA LYS A 3 -0.05 17.65 -20.71
C LYS A 3 0.25 18.99 -20.02
N PHE A 4 1.17 19.03 -19.06
CA PHE A 4 1.53 20.27 -18.35
C PHE A 4 2.38 21.19 -19.25
N PHE A 5 3.27 20.61 -20.04
CA PHE A 5 4.11 21.34 -20.99
C PHE A 5 3.36 21.87 -22.21
N THR A 6 2.26 21.22 -22.62
CA THR A 6 1.44 21.70 -23.74
C THR A 6 0.62 22.92 -23.38
N SER A 7 0.23 23.09 -22.11
CA SER A 7 -0.49 24.29 -21.65
C SER A 7 0.40 25.52 -21.49
N ASN A 8 1.72 25.37 -21.37
CA ASN A 8 2.67 26.48 -21.20
C ASN A 8 3.91 26.30 -22.10
N PRO A 9 3.85 26.74 -23.38
CA PRO A 9 4.90 26.47 -24.38
C PRO A 9 6.29 26.97 -23.98
N GLY A 10 6.37 28.10 -23.25
CA GLY A 10 7.63 28.71 -22.81
C GLY A 10 8.39 27.94 -21.72
N PHE A 11 7.79 26.91 -21.11
CA PHE A 11 8.48 26.08 -20.13
C PHE A 11 9.44 25.08 -20.80
N ARG A 12 9.08 24.52 -21.97
CA ARG A 12 9.94 23.57 -22.69
C ARG A 12 11.27 24.18 -23.13
N SER A 13 11.31 25.49 -23.43
CA SER A 13 12.54 26.17 -23.83
C SER A 13 13.45 26.55 -22.66
N ARG A 14 12.94 26.53 -21.42
CA ARG A 14 13.67 26.96 -20.21
C ARG A 14 14.14 25.79 -19.33
N ILE A 15 13.63 24.58 -19.56
CA ILE A 15 14.08 23.37 -18.87
C ILE A 15 15.06 22.64 -19.80
N ALA A 16 16.35 22.73 -19.48
CA ALA A 16 17.41 22.11 -20.29
C ALA A 16 17.52 20.59 -20.11
N HIS A 17 17.10 20.06 -18.96
CA HIS A 17 17.21 18.65 -18.61
C HIS A 17 15.86 18.09 -18.18
N HIS A 18 15.42 17.02 -18.85
CA HIS A 18 14.28 16.22 -18.43
C HIS A 18 14.83 14.97 -17.75
N ILE A 19 14.49 14.81 -16.47
CA ILE A 19 14.79 13.61 -15.71
C ILE A 19 13.47 12.86 -15.53
N ASP A 20 13.41 11.66 -16.09
CA ASP A 20 12.27 10.76 -15.89
C ASP A 20 12.45 10.01 -14.58
N PHE A 21 11.39 10.00 -13.78
CA PHE A 21 11.33 9.26 -12.53
C PHE A 21 10.39 8.08 -12.73
N PRO A 22 10.91 6.88 -13.07
CA PRO A 22 10.06 5.70 -13.22
C PRO A 22 9.46 5.30 -11.86
N ASP A 23 8.34 4.59 -11.92
CA ASP A 23 7.79 3.92 -10.75
C ASP A 23 8.74 2.81 -10.29
N TYR A 24 8.73 2.52 -8.98
CA TYR A 24 9.47 1.39 -8.43
C TYR A 24 8.90 0.06 -8.94
N GLU A 25 9.77 -0.94 -9.04
CA GLU A 25 9.38 -2.32 -9.32
C GLU A 25 8.79 -3.01 -8.09
N ASP A 26 8.08 -4.12 -8.32
CA ASP A 26 7.40 -4.88 -7.25
C ASP A 26 8.34 -5.27 -6.11
N ALA A 27 9.55 -5.71 -6.46
CA ALA A 27 10.56 -6.12 -5.48
C ALA A 27 11.07 -4.94 -4.65
N GLU A 28 11.22 -3.76 -5.28
CA GLU A 28 11.66 -2.54 -4.61
C GLU A 28 10.56 -2.03 -3.65
N LEU A 29 9.30 -2.04 -4.10
CA LEU A 29 8.14 -1.69 -3.26
C LEU A 29 7.99 -2.64 -2.07
N PHE A 30 8.26 -3.94 -2.27
CA PHE A 30 8.25 -4.91 -1.18
C PHE A 30 9.38 -4.65 -0.17
N SER A 31 10.60 -4.37 -0.64
CA SER A 31 11.73 -4.00 0.23
C SER A 31 11.45 -2.70 1.02
N ILE A 32 10.81 -1.73 0.38
CA ILE A 32 10.33 -0.51 1.05
C ILE A 32 9.30 -0.87 2.14
N ALA A 33 8.38 -1.78 1.87
CA ALA A 33 7.39 -2.22 2.86
C ALA A 33 8.05 -2.88 4.08
N GLU A 34 9.00 -3.79 3.87
CA GLU A 34 9.75 -4.45 4.94
C GLU A 34 10.56 -3.43 5.75
N THR A 35 11.21 -2.47 5.09
CA THR A 35 11.96 -1.40 5.75
C THR A 35 11.05 -0.53 6.63
N MET A 36 9.88 -0.14 6.12
CA MET A 36 8.90 0.66 6.90
C MET A 36 8.37 -0.08 8.12
N LEU A 37 8.12 -1.39 8.00
CA LEU A 37 7.67 -2.22 9.12
C LEU A 37 8.78 -2.42 10.14
N GLY A 38 10.01 -2.68 9.70
CA GLY A 38 11.17 -2.84 10.58
C GLY A 38 11.43 -1.59 11.43
N GLN A 39 11.24 -0.39 10.87
CA GLN A 39 11.33 0.88 11.62
C GLN A 39 10.25 1.03 12.72
N GLN A 40 9.14 0.30 12.60
CA GLN A 40 8.02 0.31 13.54
C GLN A 40 7.97 -0.95 14.42
N SER A 41 9.00 -1.81 14.36
CA SER A 41 9.06 -3.10 15.07
C SER A 41 7.90 -4.04 14.72
N TYR A 42 7.46 -4.05 13.46
CA TYR A 42 6.50 -5.01 12.93
C TYR A 42 7.19 -5.99 11.96
N VAL A 43 6.63 -7.19 11.86
CA VAL A 43 7.03 -8.20 10.89
C VAL A 43 5.82 -8.73 10.13
N LEU A 44 6.05 -9.17 8.90
CA LEU A 44 5.08 -9.96 8.14
C LEU A 44 5.39 -11.44 8.36
N ASP A 45 4.40 -12.25 8.69
CA ASP A 45 4.54 -13.71 8.56
C ASP A 45 4.67 -14.12 7.07
N GLU A 46 5.04 -15.36 6.79
CA GLU A 46 5.28 -15.81 5.41
C GLU A 46 4.02 -15.71 4.53
N ALA A 47 2.83 -15.93 5.09
CA ALA A 47 1.57 -15.80 4.37
C ALA A 47 1.27 -14.32 4.04
N ALA A 48 1.56 -13.41 4.97
CA ALA A 48 1.45 -11.97 4.81
C ALA A 48 2.47 -11.43 3.81
N LYS A 49 3.69 -11.96 3.76
CA LYS A 49 4.67 -11.61 2.72
C LYS A 49 4.13 -11.96 1.34
N ALA A 50 3.57 -13.16 1.16
CA ALA A 50 2.95 -13.57 -0.10
C ALA A 50 1.75 -12.65 -0.45
N ALA A 51 0.87 -12.37 0.52
CA ALA A 51 -0.26 -11.47 0.34
C ALA A 51 0.18 -10.04 0.00
N MET A 52 1.27 -9.54 0.59
CA MET A 52 1.80 -8.20 0.30
C MET A 52 2.36 -8.11 -1.13
N ARG A 53 3.10 -9.13 -1.60
CA ARG A 53 3.58 -9.18 -2.99
C ARG A 53 2.41 -9.16 -3.97
N GLU A 54 1.37 -9.94 -3.70
CA GLU A 54 0.14 -9.95 -4.49
C GLU A 54 -0.58 -8.59 -4.45
N TYR A 55 -0.66 -7.97 -3.26
CA TYR A 55 -1.23 -6.64 -3.08
C TYR A 55 -0.50 -5.59 -3.93
N ILE A 56 0.84 -5.60 -3.93
CA ILE A 56 1.67 -4.66 -4.69
C ILE A 56 1.39 -4.78 -6.18
N ALA A 57 1.45 -6.00 -6.73
CA ALA A 57 1.20 -6.26 -8.15
C ALA A 57 -0.20 -5.77 -8.58
N ARG A 58 -1.23 -6.03 -7.76
CA ARG A 58 -2.59 -5.55 -8.00
C ARG A 58 -2.71 -4.03 -7.86
N ARG A 59 -2.09 -3.43 -6.84
CA ARG A 59 -2.26 -2.00 -6.54
C ARG A 59 -1.56 -1.10 -7.55
N ARG A 60 -0.43 -1.52 -8.14
CA ARG A 60 0.28 -0.77 -9.19
C ARG A 60 -0.57 -0.52 -10.44
N THR A 61 -1.46 -1.45 -10.78
CA THR A 61 -2.32 -1.36 -11.98
C THR A 61 -3.61 -0.57 -11.75
N GLN A 62 -3.88 -0.14 -10.51
CA GLN A 62 -5.09 0.58 -10.16
C GLN A 62 -4.92 2.11 -10.20
N PRO A 63 -6.00 2.88 -10.36
CA PRO A 63 -5.94 4.34 -10.41
C PRO A 63 -5.26 4.96 -9.17
N HIS A 64 -4.59 6.08 -9.38
CA HIS A 64 -3.91 6.87 -8.33
C HIS A 64 -2.85 6.08 -7.53
N PHE A 65 -2.16 5.15 -8.18
CA PHE A 65 -0.94 4.58 -7.61
C PHE A 65 0.10 5.69 -7.36
N ALA A 66 0.80 5.61 -6.23
CA ALA A 66 1.68 6.68 -5.74
C ALA A 66 2.95 6.12 -5.08
N ASN A 67 3.50 5.03 -5.62
CA ASN A 67 4.74 4.40 -5.15
C ASN A 67 4.73 4.14 -3.63
N ALA A 68 5.81 4.49 -2.94
CA ALA A 68 6.00 4.31 -1.50
C ALA A 68 4.85 4.88 -0.64
N ARG A 69 4.15 5.93 -1.09
CA ARG A 69 2.97 6.45 -0.37
C ARG A 69 1.81 5.45 -0.38
N SER A 70 1.60 4.76 -1.50
CA SER A 70 0.57 3.69 -1.56
C SER A 70 0.91 2.54 -0.63
N ILE A 71 2.19 2.17 -0.53
CA ILE A 71 2.68 1.13 0.37
C ILE A 71 2.48 1.53 1.84
N ARG A 72 2.91 2.74 2.23
CA ARG A 72 2.67 3.26 3.59
C ARG A 72 1.20 3.20 3.98
N ASN A 73 0.32 3.71 3.12
CA ASN A 73 -1.13 3.69 3.37
C ASN A 73 -1.69 2.26 3.48
N ALA A 74 -1.12 1.29 2.76
CA ALA A 74 -1.50 -0.11 2.86
C ALA A 74 -1.09 -0.71 4.21
N LEU A 75 0.15 -0.44 4.64
CA LEU A 75 0.67 -0.87 5.94
C LEU A 75 -0.12 -0.26 7.11
N ASP A 76 -0.44 1.03 7.05
CA ASP A 76 -1.25 1.69 8.09
C ASP A 76 -2.62 1.01 8.24
N ARG A 77 -3.26 0.67 7.13
CA ARG A 77 -4.54 -0.08 7.14
C ARG A 77 -4.35 -1.52 7.62
N ALA A 78 -3.28 -2.20 7.25
CA ALA A 78 -3.00 -3.55 7.71
C ALA A 78 -2.78 -3.58 9.23
N ARG A 79 -2.03 -2.61 9.78
CA ARG A 79 -1.84 -2.45 11.23
C ARG A 79 -3.15 -2.20 11.97
N LEU A 80 -4.03 -1.38 11.41
CA LEU A 80 -5.37 -1.18 12.00
C LEU A 80 -6.19 -2.48 12.03
N ARG A 81 -6.17 -3.26 10.94
CA ARG A 81 -6.86 -4.55 10.89
C ARG A 81 -6.25 -5.57 11.84
N GLN A 82 -4.93 -5.63 11.94
CA GLN A 82 -4.20 -6.50 12.86
C GLN A 82 -4.57 -6.18 14.32
N ALA A 83 -4.60 -4.91 14.69
CA ALA A 83 -5.00 -4.47 16.03
C ALA A 83 -6.44 -4.90 16.36
N ASN A 84 -7.38 -4.68 15.43
CA ASN A 84 -8.77 -5.12 15.60
C ASN A 84 -8.88 -6.64 15.70
N ARG A 85 -8.18 -7.39 14.85
CA ARG A 85 -8.14 -8.85 14.90
C ARG A 85 -7.70 -9.33 16.28
N LEU A 86 -6.56 -8.84 16.76
CA LEU A 86 -6.03 -9.24 18.08
C LEU A 86 -7.01 -8.90 19.21
N PHE A 87 -7.65 -7.74 19.15
CA PHE A 87 -8.66 -7.35 20.12
C PHE A 87 -9.89 -8.28 20.11
N GLU A 88 -10.36 -8.68 18.93
CA GLU A 88 -11.55 -9.52 18.76
C GLU A 88 -11.30 -11.01 19.02
N THR A 89 -10.10 -11.52 18.70
CA THR A 89 -9.80 -12.96 18.76
C THR A 89 -9.01 -13.37 20.00
N SER A 90 -8.42 -12.43 20.74
CA SER A 90 -7.61 -12.80 21.89
C SER A 90 -8.46 -13.37 23.03
N THR A 91 -8.14 -14.57 23.47
CA THR A 91 -8.74 -15.23 24.64
C THR A 91 -7.87 -15.14 25.88
N GLY A 92 -6.73 -14.43 25.82
CA GLY A 92 -5.74 -14.38 26.90
C GLY A 92 -4.66 -13.32 26.69
N PRO A 93 -3.57 -13.37 27.48
CA PRO A 93 -2.44 -12.46 27.30
C PRO A 93 -1.77 -12.65 25.94
N LEU A 94 -1.37 -11.53 25.31
CA LEU A 94 -0.61 -11.52 24.06
C LEU A 94 0.85 -11.15 24.37
N ASP A 95 1.78 -11.84 23.72
CA ASP A 95 3.20 -11.52 23.80
C ASP A 95 3.63 -10.51 22.71
N ALA A 96 4.89 -10.11 22.75
CA ALA A 96 5.44 -9.14 21.80
C ALA A 96 5.41 -9.65 20.36
N ASP A 97 5.58 -10.96 20.14
CA ASP A 97 5.57 -11.57 18.81
C ASP A 97 4.17 -11.50 18.19
N ALA A 98 3.13 -11.83 18.97
CA ALA A 98 1.74 -11.69 18.54
C ALA A 98 1.37 -10.24 18.23
N LEU A 99 1.81 -9.29 19.07
CA LEU A 99 1.52 -7.86 18.89
C LEU A 99 2.25 -7.24 17.68
N SER A 100 3.41 -7.78 17.29
CA SER A 100 4.23 -7.27 16.19
C SER A 100 4.04 -8.01 14.86
N THR A 101 3.34 -9.15 14.86
CA THR A 101 3.12 -9.94 13.64
C THR A 101 1.83 -9.55 12.91
N ILE A 102 2.00 -9.11 11.66
CA ILE A 102 0.92 -8.92 10.69
C ILE A 102 0.77 -10.21 9.90
N SER A 103 -0.47 -10.69 9.80
CA SER A 103 -0.82 -11.92 9.08
C SER A 103 -1.54 -11.61 7.77
N ASP A 104 -1.73 -12.64 6.94
CA ASP A 104 -2.28 -12.50 5.60
C ASP A 104 -3.70 -11.90 5.62
N VAL A 105 -4.52 -12.26 6.60
CA VAL A 105 -5.88 -11.74 6.77
C VAL A 105 -5.93 -10.22 6.90
N ASP A 106 -4.90 -9.60 7.48
CA ASP A 106 -4.82 -8.15 7.67
C ASP A 106 -4.57 -7.41 6.35
N ILE A 107 -3.95 -8.09 5.39
CA ILE A 107 -3.63 -7.59 4.06
C ILE A 107 -4.77 -7.93 3.09
N ARG A 108 -5.20 -9.20 3.07
CA ARG A 108 -6.23 -9.75 2.17
C ARG A 108 -7.61 -9.13 2.35
N ALA A 109 -7.92 -8.63 3.55
CA ALA A 109 -9.13 -7.85 3.82
C ALA A 109 -9.16 -6.47 3.10
N SER A 110 -8.14 -6.13 2.33
CA SER A 110 -8.12 -4.92 1.52
C SER A 110 -8.99 -5.03 0.27
N ARG A 111 -9.72 -3.96 -0.05
CA ARG A 111 -10.54 -3.85 -1.28
C ARG A 111 -9.74 -3.97 -2.58
N VAL A 112 -8.41 -3.85 -2.51
CA VAL A 112 -7.54 -4.12 -3.66
C VAL A 112 -7.72 -5.55 -4.19
N PHE A 113 -8.08 -6.50 -3.32
CA PHE A 113 -8.36 -7.88 -3.73
C PHE A 113 -9.78 -8.05 -4.32
N SER A 114 -10.69 -7.10 -4.10
CA SER A 114 -12.09 -7.15 -4.55
C SER A 114 -12.43 -6.17 -5.68
N GLY A 115 -11.45 -5.67 -6.42
CA GLY A 115 -11.68 -4.77 -7.57
C GLY A 115 -11.33 -3.30 -7.36
N GLY A 116 -10.83 -2.91 -6.18
CA GLY A 116 -10.27 -1.58 -5.92
C GLY A 116 -11.31 -0.51 -5.53
N LEU A 117 -10.98 0.77 -5.79
CA LEU A 117 -11.84 1.92 -5.45
C LEU A 117 -13.09 2.05 -6.34
N ASP A 118 -13.12 1.32 -7.46
CA ASP A 118 -14.20 1.37 -8.45
C ASP A 118 -15.25 0.26 -8.26
N ASP A 119 -15.18 -0.51 -7.16
CA ASP A 119 -16.23 -1.48 -6.82
C ASP A 119 -17.52 -0.74 -6.40
N PRO A 120 -18.61 -0.80 -7.19
CA PRO A 120 -19.87 -0.13 -6.88
C PRO A 120 -20.58 -0.70 -5.65
N LEU A 121 -20.14 -1.84 -5.10
CA LEU A 121 -20.73 -2.51 -3.93
C LEU A 121 -19.95 -2.26 -2.63
N ALA A 122 -18.90 -1.44 -2.64
CA ALA A 122 -18.08 -1.19 -1.45
C ALA A 122 -18.80 -0.30 -0.40
N PRO A 123 -18.94 -0.73 0.87
CA PRO A 123 -19.56 0.09 1.91
C PRO A 123 -18.69 1.33 2.19
N GLY A 124 -19.23 2.53 2.00
CA GLY A 124 -18.57 3.78 2.37
C GLY A 124 -18.16 4.71 1.23
N ARG A 125 -18.79 4.66 0.05
CA ARG A 125 -18.76 5.80 -0.86
C ARG A 125 -19.65 6.91 -0.27
N PRO A 126 -19.14 8.12 0.05
CA PRO A 126 -20.04 9.26 0.19
C PRO A 126 -20.72 9.48 -1.17
N LYS A 127 -22.05 9.54 -1.17
CA LYS A 127 -22.82 9.97 -2.34
C LYS A 127 -22.54 11.46 -2.55
N THR A 128 -21.63 11.80 -3.45
CA THR A 128 -21.56 13.11 -4.12
C THR A 128 -20.94 12.94 -5.49
#